data_AF-A0A7M5V712-F1
#
_entry.id   AF-A0A7M5V712-F1
#
_cell.length_a   1.000
_cell.length_b   1.000
_cell.length_c   1.000
_cell.angle_alpha   90.00
_cell.angle_beta   90.00
_cell.angle_gamma   90.00
#
_symmetry.space_group_name_H-M   'P 1'
#
loop_
_entity.id
_entity.type
_entity.pdbx_description
1 polymer ?
#
loop_
_entity_poly.entity_id
_entity_poly.type
_entity_poly.pdbx_seq_one_letter_code
_entity_poly.pdbx_strand_id
1 'polypeptide(L)'
;PGNWSTWTGFGECNVTCGDGMRNSTRKCDNPVPQNGGRKCEGPEVRYEECGEPKKCPVHGGWSSWSLYSECQGACQYEDIPISRSYIRTCDNPEPDYGGRKCAGDKFKSEKCDLKPCQSVKADTVVQFYGERFSTELKDLNSQKAMDLKEKLEKGIREEYLANHPQIAEDSDYIKVTVHSFSDGSGFEPKAITKKKN
;
A
#
# COMPACT_ATOMS: atom_id res chain seq x y z
N PRO A 1 -57.01 39.43 20.00
CA PRO A 1 -56.13 38.24 20.08
C PRO A 1 -55.97 37.67 18.67
N GLY A 2 -54.79 37.16 18.30
CA GLY A 2 -54.63 36.54 16.98
C GLY A 2 -55.23 35.13 16.92
N ASN A 3 -55.44 34.62 15.72
CA ASN A 3 -55.86 33.23 15.51
C ASN A 3 -55.11 32.58 14.32
N TRP A 4 -55.00 31.26 14.37
CA TRP A 4 -54.24 30.46 13.42
C TRP A 4 -54.93 30.38 12.05
N SER A 5 -54.13 30.42 10.98
CA SER A 5 -54.52 29.99 9.65
C SER A 5 -54.77 28.48 9.61
N THR A 6 -55.35 27.99 8.52
CA THR A 6 -55.32 26.56 8.23
C THR A 6 -53.88 26.09 8.05
N TRP A 7 -53.63 24.84 8.45
CA TRP A 7 -52.38 24.15 8.14
C TRP A 7 -52.19 24.04 6.63
N THR A 8 -50.96 24.21 6.16
CA THR A 8 -50.57 23.85 4.80
C THR A 8 -50.66 22.33 4.61
N GLY A 9 -50.69 21.87 3.36
CA GLY A 9 -50.35 20.48 3.06
C GLY A 9 -48.97 20.12 3.63
N PHE A 10 -48.76 18.83 3.87
CA PHE A 10 -47.43 18.35 4.24
C PHE A 10 -46.47 18.48 3.05
N GLY A 11 -45.24 18.91 3.33
CA GLY A 11 -44.16 18.87 2.34
C GLY A 11 -43.73 17.45 1.96
N GLU A 12 -42.73 17.35 1.10
CA GLU A 12 -42.10 16.07 0.77
C GLU A 12 -41.46 15.42 2.00
N CYS A 13 -41.33 14.10 1.96
CA CYS A 13 -40.61 13.39 3.00
C CYS A 13 -39.13 13.78 2.99
N ASN A 14 -38.53 13.98 4.16
CA ASN A 14 -37.12 14.37 4.27
C ASN A 14 -36.13 13.23 3.93
N VAL A 15 -36.62 12.01 3.73
CA VAL A 15 -35.84 10.84 3.32
C VAL A 15 -36.39 10.24 2.03
N THR A 16 -35.52 9.55 1.30
CA THR A 16 -35.86 8.77 0.10
C THR A 16 -35.88 7.25 0.35
N CYS A 17 -35.55 6.83 1.57
CA CYS A 17 -35.54 5.45 2.04
C CYS A 17 -35.69 5.44 3.57
N GLY A 18 -36.20 4.34 4.12
CA GLY A 18 -36.42 4.20 5.56
C GLY A 18 -37.43 5.21 6.12
N ASP A 19 -37.38 5.35 7.44
CA ASP A 19 -38.29 6.21 8.20
C ASP A 19 -37.81 7.67 8.18
N GLY A 20 -38.74 8.58 7.94
CA GLY A 20 -38.52 10.00 7.90
C GLY A 20 -39.69 10.81 8.43
N MET A 21 -39.61 12.12 8.22
CA MET A 21 -40.56 13.10 8.71
C MET A 21 -40.85 14.13 7.63
N ARG A 22 -42.11 14.56 7.57
CA ARG A 22 -42.56 15.69 6.78
C ARG A 22 -43.24 16.70 7.67
N ASN A 23 -43.22 17.97 7.27
CA ASN A 23 -43.79 19.05 8.07
C ASN A 23 -44.96 19.74 7.38
N SER A 24 -45.80 20.36 8.19
CA SER A 24 -46.90 21.22 7.79
C SER A 24 -46.84 22.48 8.67
N THR A 25 -47.11 23.64 8.08
CA THR A 25 -46.95 24.95 8.73
C THR A 25 -48.28 25.68 8.75
N ARG A 26 -48.47 26.61 9.69
CA ARG A 26 -49.61 27.53 9.74
C ARG A 26 -49.12 28.88 10.22
N LYS A 27 -49.85 29.96 10.00
CA LYS A 27 -49.46 31.31 10.43
C LYS A 27 -50.48 31.89 11.40
N CYS A 28 -50.04 32.80 12.27
CA CYS A 28 -50.93 33.49 13.21
C CYS A 28 -51.47 34.78 12.57
N ASP A 29 -52.25 34.65 11.50
CA ASP A 29 -52.70 35.75 10.66
C ASP A 29 -54.21 35.78 10.36
N ASN A 30 -55.01 34.90 10.96
CA ASN A 30 -56.44 34.77 10.68
C ASN A 30 -57.34 34.93 11.92
N PRO A 31 -57.42 36.12 12.56
CA PRO A 31 -56.78 37.38 12.18
C PRO A 31 -55.43 37.60 12.88
N VAL A 32 -54.63 38.53 12.36
CA VAL A 32 -53.36 38.98 12.98
C VAL A 32 -53.63 39.65 14.34
N PRO A 33 -52.85 39.38 15.41
CA PRO A 33 -52.97 40.13 16.66
C PRO A 33 -52.71 41.64 16.46
N GLN A 34 -53.64 42.49 16.94
CA GLN A 34 -53.53 43.95 16.88
C GLN A 34 -53.54 44.57 18.30
N ASN A 35 -53.06 45.81 18.43
CA ASN A 35 -53.09 46.62 19.67
C ASN A 35 -52.49 45.93 20.91
N GLY A 36 -51.38 45.20 20.76
CA GLY A 36 -50.77 44.43 21.86
C GLY A 36 -51.53 43.15 22.25
N GLY A 37 -52.47 42.70 21.41
CA GLY A 37 -53.23 41.46 21.62
C GLY A 37 -52.34 40.22 21.67
N ARG A 38 -52.79 39.21 22.43
CA ARG A 38 -52.05 37.94 22.60
C ARG A 38 -51.77 37.25 21.26
N LYS A 39 -50.55 36.72 21.12
CA LYS A 39 -50.14 35.84 20.02
C LYS A 39 -50.91 34.51 20.08
N CYS A 40 -50.98 33.80 18.96
CA CYS A 40 -51.60 32.49 18.90
C CYS A 40 -50.86 31.49 19.79
N GLU A 41 -51.62 30.69 20.54
CA GLU A 41 -51.08 29.67 21.44
C GLU A 41 -50.90 28.33 20.68
N GLY A 42 -49.77 27.67 20.90
CA GLY A 42 -49.42 26.40 20.26
C GLY A 42 -48.35 26.51 19.16
N PRO A 43 -48.00 25.39 18.50
CA PRO A 43 -46.90 25.37 17.54
C PRO A 43 -47.31 25.91 16.17
N GLU A 44 -46.36 26.57 15.50
CA GLU A 44 -46.46 27.05 14.11
C GLU A 44 -46.20 25.93 13.09
N VAL A 45 -45.51 24.88 13.53
CA VAL A 45 -45.09 23.74 12.71
C VAL A 45 -45.54 22.44 13.36
N ARG A 46 -46.07 21.51 12.57
CA ARG A 46 -46.32 20.12 12.99
C ARG A 46 -45.58 19.14 12.08
N TYR A 47 -45.26 17.98 12.64
CA TYR A 47 -44.55 16.90 11.95
C TYR A 47 -45.43 15.66 11.86
N GLU A 48 -45.21 14.88 10.81
CA GLU A 48 -45.82 13.58 10.60
C GLU A 48 -44.76 12.62 10.06
N GLU A 49 -44.80 11.37 10.52
CA GLU A 49 -43.95 10.30 10.00
C GLU A 49 -44.26 10.04 8.53
N CYS A 50 -43.22 9.78 7.75
CA CYS A 50 -43.30 9.41 6.35
C CYS A 50 -42.14 8.49 6.00
N GLY A 51 -42.13 7.94 4.80
CA GLY A 51 -41.09 7.02 4.36
C GLY A 51 -41.69 5.83 3.64
N GLU A 52 -40.85 5.10 2.91
CA GLU A 52 -41.20 3.85 2.26
C GLU A 52 -40.44 2.69 2.93
N PRO A 53 -40.95 1.45 2.89
CA PRO A 53 -40.28 0.27 3.47
C PRO A 53 -38.97 -0.12 2.76
N LYS A 54 -38.45 0.76 1.88
CA LYS A 54 -37.20 0.58 1.16
C LYS A 54 -36.03 0.77 2.11
N LYS A 55 -35.18 -0.27 2.21
CA LYS A 55 -33.94 -0.21 2.98
C LYS A 55 -32.96 0.81 2.37
N CYS A 56 -32.31 1.57 3.23
CA CYS A 56 -31.32 2.55 2.81
C CYS A 56 -30.00 1.89 2.39
N PRO A 57 -29.28 2.47 1.40
CA PRO A 57 -27.95 2.00 1.03
C PRO A 57 -26.98 2.01 2.21
N VAL A 58 -26.34 0.87 2.49
CA VAL A 58 -25.25 0.78 3.47
C VAL A 58 -23.95 0.90 2.72
N HIS A 59 -23.25 2.01 2.91
CA HIS A 59 -21.95 2.21 2.28
C HIS A 59 -20.87 1.44 3.02
N GLY A 60 -20.02 0.75 2.25
CA GLY A 60 -18.91 -0.02 2.79
C GLY A 60 -17.91 0.84 3.55
N GLY A 61 -17.49 0.33 4.70
CA GLY A 61 -16.41 0.90 5.49
C GLY A 61 -15.26 -0.08 5.65
N TRP A 62 -14.04 0.47 5.66
CA TRP A 62 -12.84 -0.33 5.89
C TRP A 62 -12.76 -0.79 7.35
N SER A 63 -12.39 -2.04 7.56
CA SER A 63 -11.86 -2.49 8.85
C SER A 63 -10.53 -1.81 9.18
N SER A 64 -10.12 -1.99 10.44
CA SER A 64 -8.78 -1.60 10.86
C SER A 64 -7.72 -2.38 10.07
N TRP A 65 -6.56 -1.76 9.86
CA TRP A 65 -5.42 -2.46 9.26
C TRP A 65 -4.96 -3.61 10.14
N SER A 66 -4.86 -4.79 9.55
CA SER A 66 -4.31 -5.99 10.14
C SER A 66 -2.94 -6.28 9.54
N LEU A 67 -2.02 -6.80 10.35
CA LEU A 67 -0.70 -7.20 9.88
C LEU A 67 -0.84 -8.41 8.94
N TYR A 68 -0.27 -8.30 7.75
CA TYR A 68 -0.29 -9.36 6.74
C TYR A 68 1.08 -10.05 6.64
N SER A 69 2.17 -9.28 6.68
CA SER A 69 3.54 -9.81 6.75
C SER A 69 4.42 -8.93 7.63
N GLU A 70 5.34 -9.57 8.35
CA GLU A 70 6.37 -8.87 9.13
C GLU A 70 7.68 -8.72 8.35
N CYS A 71 8.55 -7.84 8.85
CA CYS A 71 9.92 -7.75 8.39
C CYS A 71 10.65 -9.07 8.71
N GLN A 72 11.06 -9.80 7.68
CA GLN A 72 11.88 -10.99 7.83
C GLN A 72 13.36 -10.64 7.63
N GLY A 73 14.24 -11.29 8.39
CA GLY A 73 15.69 -11.08 8.32
C GLY A 73 16.24 -10.22 9.47
N ALA A 74 17.50 -10.49 9.83
CA ALA A 74 18.18 -9.78 10.91
C ALA A 74 18.77 -8.41 10.48
N CYS A 75 18.89 -8.20 9.17
CA CYS A 75 19.55 -7.05 8.57
C CYS A 75 19.05 -6.83 7.12
N GLN A 76 19.31 -5.65 6.55
CA GLN A 76 18.92 -5.27 5.19
C GLN A 76 20.09 -5.44 4.21
N TYR A 77 19.89 -6.19 3.12
CA TYR A 77 20.84 -6.22 2.01
C TYR A 77 20.60 -5.01 1.09
N GLU A 78 21.66 -4.44 0.50
CA GLU A 78 21.60 -3.21 -0.30
C GLU A 78 20.57 -3.30 -1.46
N ASP A 79 20.39 -4.49 -2.04
CA ASP A 79 19.56 -4.71 -3.23
C ASP A 79 18.30 -5.55 -3.00
N ILE A 80 18.01 -5.94 -1.75
CA ILE A 80 16.83 -6.74 -1.41
C ILE A 80 15.91 -5.89 -0.52
N PRO A 81 14.84 -5.30 -1.08
CA PRO A 81 13.92 -4.49 -0.29
C PRO A 81 13.10 -5.38 0.65
N ILE A 82 13.26 -5.18 1.95
CA ILE A 82 12.46 -5.84 2.98
C ILE A 82 11.35 -4.88 3.41
N SER A 83 10.10 -5.37 3.39
CA SER A 83 8.94 -4.59 3.80
C SER A 83 7.98 -5.43 4.64
N ARG A 84 7.31 -4.76 5.59
CA ARG A 84 6.12 -5.31 6.26
C ARG A 84 4.88 -4.87 5.50
N SER A 85 3.85 -5.68 5.53
CA SER A 85 2.61 -5.39 4.83
C SER A 85 1.40 -5.53 5.73
N TYR A 86 0.38 -4.75 5.42
CA TYR A 86 -0.88 -4.68 6.11
C TYR A 86 -2.02 -4.90 5.12
N ILE A 87 -3.09 -5.52 5.61
CA ILE A 87 -4.31 -5.79 4.87
C ILE A 87 -5.52 -5.28 5.65
N ARG A 88 -6.55 -4.84 4.94
CA ARG A 88 -7.86 -4.51 5.49
C ARG A 88 -8.97 -5.11 4.64
N THR A 89 -10.17 -5.17 5.19
CA THR A 89 -11.37 -5.74 4.58
C THR A 89 -12.49 -4.69 4.54
N CYS A 90 -13.38 -4.80 3.57
CA CYS A 90 -14.49 -3.86 3.39
C CYS A 90 -15.77 -4.44 4.03
N ASP A 91 -15.73 -4.61 5.35
CA ASP A 91 -16.73 -5.31 6.15
C ASP A 91 -17.12 -4.52 7.41
N ASN A 92 -16.69 -3.25 7.54
CA ASN A 92 -16.95 -2.42 8.72
C ASN A 92 -17.53 -1.03 8.35
N PRO A 93 -18.79 -0.96 7.87
CA PRO A 93 -19.71 -2.08 7.61
C PRO A 93 -19.53 -2.68 6.21
N GLU A 94 -20.12 -3.86 5.98
CA GLU A 94 -20.19 -4.44 4.64
C GLU A 94 -21.17 -3.62 3.76
N PRO A 95 -20.82 -3.32 2.49
CA PRO A 95 -21.75 -2.64 1.59
C PRO A 95 -23.01 -3.46 1.33
N ASP A 96 -24.19 -2.84 1.49
CA ASP A 96 -25.49 -3.48 1.26
C ASP A 96 -26.49 -2.49 0.63
N TYR A 97 -27.60 -3.00 0.09
CA TYR A 97 -28.70 -2.24 -0.52
C TYR A 97 -28.26 -1.23 -1.58
N GLY A 98 -27.29 -1.61 -2.42
CA GLY A 98 -26.74 -0.75 -3.47
C GLY A 98 -25.80 0.34 -2.95
N GLY A 99 -25.31 0.22 -1.72
CA GLY A 99 -24.31 1.11 -1.17
C GLY A 99 -22.96 1.01 -1.87
N ARG A 100 -22.18 2.08 -1.79
CA ARG A 100 -20.85 2.15 -2.42
C ARG A 100 -19.89 1.18 -1.74
N LYS A 101 -19.01 0.56 -2.54
CA LYS A 101 -17.87 -0.20 -2.03
C LYS A 101 -16.82 0.74 -1.43
N CYS A 102 -15.94 0.20 -0.60
CA CYS A 102 -14.84 0.96 -0.01
C CYS A 102 -13.89 1.49 -1.09
N ALA A 103 -13.48 2.75 -0.95
CA ALA A 103 -12.52 3.38 -1.84
C ALA A 103 -11.10 3.34 -1.25
N GLY A 104 -10.10 3.16 -2.11
CA GLY A 104 -8.67 3.09 -1.74
C GLY A 104 -8.12 1.66 -1.67
N ASP A 105 -6.87 1.55 -1.24
CA ASP A 105 -6.12 0.28 -1.36
C ASP A 105 -6.48 -0.72 -0.26
N LYS A 106 -6.59 -2.00 -0.63
CA LYS A 106 -6.77 -3.11 0.30
C LYS A 106 -5.47 -3.47 1.04
N PHE A 107 -4.34 -3.18 0.41
CA PHE A 107 -3.00 -3.51 0.89
C PHE A 107 -2.18 -2.26 1.11
N LYS A 108 -1.33 -2.28 2.14
CA LYS A 108 -0.35 -1.24 2.43
C LYS A 108 1.00 -1.90 2.72
N SER A 109 2.08 -1.35 2.18
CA SER A 109 3.45 -1.82 2.45
C SER A 109 4.27 -0.69 3.07
N GLU A 110 5.13 -1.05 4.02
CA GLU A 110 6.08 -0.15 4.67
C GLU A 110 7.47 -0.78 4.67
N LYS A 111 8.48 0.00 4.26
CA LYS A 111 9.87 -0.45 4.30
C LYS A 111 10.30 -0.72 5.75
N CYS A 112 11.13 -1.74 5.91
CA CYS A 112 11.69 -2.08 7.21
C CYS A 112 12.97 -1.27 7.45
N ASP A 113 13.08 -0.66 8.63
CA ASP A 113 14.30 0.03 9.06
C ASP A 113 15.25 -0.95 9.77
N LEU A 114 15.92 -1.80 8.98
CA LEU A 114 16.92 -2.73 9.48
C LEU A 114 18.33 -2.20 9.22
N LYS A 115 19.28 -2.56 10.08
CA LYS A 115 20.70 -2.23 9.84
C LYS A 115 21.20 -2.99 8.60
N PRO A 116 22.11 -2.41 7.79
CA PRO A 116 22.73 -3.13 6.69
C PRO A 116 23.41 -4.41 7.16
N CYS A 117 23.29 -5.49 6.39
CA CYS A 117 24.00 -6.73 6.69
C CYS A 117 25.52 -6.51 6.58
N GLN A 118 26.28 -7.09 7.51
CA GLN A 118 27.73 -7.16 7.36
C GLN A 118 28.04 -8.08 6.19
N SER A 119 28.62 -7.51 5.14
CA SER A 119 29.09 -8.25 3.97
C SER A 119 30.60 -8.14 3.87
N VAL A 120 31.24 -9.23 3.45
CA VAL A 120 32.65 -9.22 3.07
C VAL A 120 32.69 -9.04 1.55
N LYS A 121 33.21 -7.91 1.09
CA LYS A 121 33.45 -7.64 -0.34
C LYS A 121 34.87 -8.07 -0.68
N ALA A 122 35.02 -8.88 -1.72
CA ALA A 122 36.32 -9.35 -2.22
C ALA A 122 36.44 -9.05 -3.71
N ASP A 123 37.35 -8.14 -4.06
CA ASP A 123 37.72 -7.87 -5.45
C ASP A 123 38.74 -8.93 -5.88
N THR A 124 38.27 -9.93 -6.64
CA THR A 124 39.12 -11.02 -7.13
C THR A 124 39.38 -10.88 -8.62
N VAL A 125 40.58 -11.27 -9.05
CA VAL A 125 40.96 -11.36 -10.46
C VAL A 125 40.94 -12.82 -10.86
N VAL A 126 40.09 -13.15 -11.85
CA VAL A 126 39.99 -14.50 -12.40
C VAL A 126 40.63 -14.52 -13.78
N GLN A 127 41.59 -15.42 -13.99
CA GLN A 127 42.29 -15.59 -15.25
C GLN A 127 41.80 -16.85 -15.96
N PHE A 128 41.33 -16.70 -17.20
CA PHE A 128 40.85 -17.80 -18.03
C PHE A 128 41.88 -18.12 -19.12
N TYR A 129 42.81 -19.02 -18.81
CA TYR A 129 43.90 -19.38 -19.73
C TYR A 129 43.44 -20.04 -21.05
N GLY A 130 42.21 -20.57 -21.09
CA GLY A 130 41.62 -21.19 -22.27
C GLY A 130 40.72 -20.26 -23.10
N GLU A 131 40.44 -19.05 -22.64
CA GLU A 131 39.50 -18.14 -23.30
C GLU A 131 40.25 -17.06 -24.09
N ARG A 132 39.74 -16.69 -25.26
CA ARG A 132 40.26 -15.55 -26.03
C ARG A 132 39.43 -14.31 -25.75
N PHE A 133 40.08 -13.27 -25.25
CA PHE A 133 39.43 -11.98 -25.07
C PHE A 133 38.90 -11.44 -26.41
N SER A 134 37.71 -10.82 -26.36
CA SER A 134 37.12 -10.09 -27.47
C SER A 134 36.59 -8.75 -27.01
N THR A 135 36.60 -7.76 -27.89
CA THR A 135 36.15 -6.38 -27.60
C THR A 135 34.70 -6.29 -27.12
N GLU A 136 33.83 -7.23 -27.50
CA GLU A 136 32.44 -7.33 -26.99
C GLU A 136 32.39 -7.44 -25.47
N LEU A 137 33.37 -8.09 -24.84
CA LEU A 137 33.43 -8.22 -23.39
C LEU A 137 33.65 -6.88 -22.66
N LYS A 138 34.08 -5.83 -23.37
CA LYS A 138 34.19 -4.49 -22.78
C LYS A 138 32.81 -3.86 -22.51
N ASP A 139 31.79 -4.26 -23.26
CA ASP A 139 30.40 -3.88 -23.01
C ASP A 139 29.71 -4.98 -22.18
N LEU A 140 29.46 -4.69 -20.91
CA LEU A 140 28.79 -5.61 -19.98
C LEU A 140 27.34 -5.95 -20.37
N ASN A 141 26.74 -5.18 -21.28
CA ASN A 141 25.41 -5.46 -21.82
C ASN A 141 25.47 -6.27 -23.12
N SER A 142 26.65 -6.56 -23.66
CA SER A 142 26.77 -7.45 -24.82
C SER A 142 26.38 -8.88 -24.45
N GLN A 143 25.82 -9.63 -25.40
CA GLN A 143 25.42 -11.01 -25.17
C GLN A 143 26.59 -11.85 -24.62
N LYS A 144 27.78 -11.66 -25.20
CA LYS A 144 28.97 -12.41 -24.80
C LYS A 144 29.43 -12.10 -23.37
N ALA A 145 29.30 -10.84 -22.94
CA ALA A 145 29.61 -10.46 -21.56
C ALA A 145 28.56 -11.00 -20.58
N MET A 146 27.27 -10.96 -20.95
CA MET A 146 26.18 -11.51 -20.14
C MET A 146 26.31 -13.04 -19.99
N ASP A 147 26.59 -13.76 -21.07
CA ASP A 147 26.79 -15.22 -21.04
C ASP A 147 27.97 -15.62 -20.14
N LEU A 148 29.08 -14.88 -20.21
CA LEU A 148 30.25 -15.14 -19.37
C LEU A 148 29.99 -14.76 -17.90
N LYS A 149 29.29 -13.65 -17.67
CA LYS A 149 28.85 -13.22 -16.34
C LYS A 149 27.97 -14.29 -15.68
N GLU A 150 26.96 -14.78 -16.39
CA GLU A 150 26.05 -15.82 -15.88
C GLU A 150 26.81 -17.11 -15.53
N LYS A 151 27.73 -17.55 -16.40
CA LYS A 151 28.58 -18.73 -16.11
C LYS A 151 29.42 -18.54 -14.86
N LEU A 152 29.99 -17.36 -14.66
CA LEU A 152 30.81 -17.05 -13.48
C LEU A 152 29.99 -17.01 -12.21
N GLU A 153 28.85 -16.31 -12.26
CA GLU A 153 27.93 -16.21 -11.13
C GLU A 153 27.41 -17.59 -10.71
N LYS A 154 27.04 -18.42 -11.70
CA LYS A 154 26.60 -19.81 -11.48
C LYS A 154 27.71 -20.67 -10.90
N GLY A 155 28.91 -20.69 -11.51
CA GLY A 155 30.01 -21.55 -11.07
C GLY A 155 30.50 -21.23 -9.66
N ILE A 156 30.62 -19.94 -9.31
CA ILE A 156 31.01 -19.53 -7.95
C ILE A 156 29.92 -19.92 -6.94
N ARG A 157 28.64 -19.75 -7.29
CA ARG A 157 27.52 -20.13 -6.42
C ARG A 157 27.48 -21.64 -6.19
N GLU A 158 27.60 -22.45 -7.24
CA GLU A 158 27.62 -23.91 -7.14
C GLU A 158 28.77 -24.41 -6.25
N GLU A 159 29.98 -23.89 -6.45
CA GLU A 159 31.14 -24.25 -5.64
C GLU A 159 30.96 -23.85 -4.17
N TYR A 160 30.39 -22.66 -3.91
CA TYR A 160 30.13 -22.22 -2.55
C TYR A 160 29.11 -23.12 -1.84
N LEU A 161 28.00 -23.45 -2.51
CA LEU A 161 26.94 -24.32 -1.96
C LEU A 161 27.43 -25.76 -1.75
N ALA A 162 28.25 -26.30 -2.66
CA ALA A 162 28.84 -27.63 -2.52
C ALA A 162 29.67 -27.78 -1.24
N ASN A 163 30.34 -26.70 -0.81
CA ASN A 163 31.12 -26.67 0.41
C ASN A 163 30.31 -26.26 1.67
N HIS A 164 29.02 -25.89 1.51
CA HIS A 164 28.14 -25.45 2.59
C HIS A 164 26.73 -26.08 2.50
N PRO A 165 26.61 -27.40 2.66
CA PRO A 165 25.36 -28.14 2.41
C PRO A 165 24.19 -27.76 3.34
N GLN A 166 24.46 -27.03 4.44
CA GLN A 166 23.44 -26.50 5.34
C GLN A 166 22.68 -25.28 4.77
N ILE A 167 23.18 -24.69 3.68
CA ILE A 167 22.59 -23.53 3.03
C ILE A 167 21.63 -24.02 1.94
N ALA A 168 20.38 -23.53 1.95
CA ALA A 168 19.39 -23.89 0.94
C ALA A 168 19.81 -23.38 -0.45
N GLU A 169 19.53 -24.16 -1.50
CA GLU A 169 19.95 -23.85 -2.88
C GLU A 169 19.39 -22.52 -3.40
N ASP A 170 18.19 -22.15 -2.97
CA ASP A 170 17.46 -20.94 -3.33
C ASP A 170 17.82 -19.72 -2.47
N SER A 171 18.81 -19.84 -1.58
CA SER A 171 19.16 -18.78 -0.65
C SER A 171 20.07 -17.69 -1.26
N ASP A 172 19.90 -16.45 -0.80
CA ASP A 172 20.64 -15.27 -1.26
C ASP A 172 21.93 -14.98 -0.47
N TYR A 173 22.56 -16.01 0.12
CA TYR A 173 23.75 -15.83 0.96
C TYR A 173 25.01 -15.39 0.19
N ILE A 174 25.06 -15.63 -1.12
CA ILE A 174 26.17 -15.19 -1.99
C ILE A 174 25.65 -14.36 -3.15
N LYS A 175 26.16 -13.13 -3.24
CA LYS A 175 25.97 -12.26 -4.41
C LYS A 175 27.30 -12.12 -5.13
N VAL A 176 27.33 -12.60 -6.37
CA VAL A 176 28.47 -12.43 -7.28
C VAL A 176 28.13 -11.29 -8.22
N THR A 177 29.09 -10.40 -8.48
CA THR A 177 28.90 -9.28 -9.41
C THR A 177 30.17 -9.10 -10.22
N VAL A 178 30.04 -9.15 -11.54
CA VAL A 178 31.15 -8.89 -12.45
C VAL A 178 31.21 -7.41 -12.81
N HIS A 179 32.30 -6.75 -12.42
CA HIS A 179 32.48 -5.30 -12.61
C HIS A 179 33.09 -4.92 -13.97
N SER A 180 33.91 -5.78 -14.57
CA SER A 180 34.53 -5.55 -15.89
C SER A 180 35.22 -6.80 -16.40
N PHE A 181 35.41 -6.89 -17.72
CA PHE A 181 36.34 -7.83 -18.35
C PHE A 181 37.52 -7.07 -18.98
N SER A 182 38.71 -7.66 -18.94
CA SER A 182 39.91 -7.09 -19.58
C SER A 182 40.69 -8.16 -20.34
N ASP A 183 41.54 -7.73 -21.27
CA ASP A 183 42.48 -8.59 -21.99
C ASP A 183 43.75 -8.91 -21.18
N GLY A 184 43.81 -8.44 -19.93
CA GLY A 184 44.98 -8.60 -19.06
C GLY A 184 46.14 -7.66 -19.37
N SER A 185 46.04 -6.80 -20.40
CA SER A 185 47.10 -5.83 -20.69
C SER A 185 47.11 -4.70 -19.65
N GLY A 186 48.22 -4.53 -18.95
CA GLY A 186 48.43 -3.42 -17.99
C GLY A 186 48.06 -3.68 -16.52
N PHE A 187 47.81 -4.93 -16.12
CA PHE A 187 47.58 -5.26 -14.70
C PHE A 187 48.86 -5.74 -14.01
N GLU A 188 49.42 -4.92 -13.12
CA GLU A 188 50.41 -5.37 -12.14
C GLU A 188 49.68 -5.76 -10.84
N PRO A 189 49.77 -7.01 -10.36
CA PRO A 189 49.20 -7.37 -9.07
C PRO A 189 49.89 -6.56 -7.97
N LYS A 190 49.13 -5.69 -7.28
CA LYS A 190 49.63 -5.02 -6.06
C LYS A 190 49.96 -6.11 -5.05
N ALA A 191 51.24 -6.36 -4.83
CA ALA A 191 51.70 -7.25 -3.78
C ALA A 191 51.13 -6.75 -2.45
N ILE A 192 50.31 -7.59 -1.80
CA ILE A 192 49.89 -7.34 -0.42
C ILE A 192 51.14 -7.56 0.44
N THR A 193 51.89 -6.49 0.71
CA THR A 193 52.94 -6.52 1.72
C THR A 193 52.26 -6.80 3.06
N LYS A 194 52.41 -8.03 3.56
CA LYS A 194 52.09 -8.37 4.95
C LYS A 194 52.79 -7.36 5.85
N LYS A 195 52.03 -6.45 6.49
CA LYS A 195 52.52 -5.81 7.71
C LYS A 195 52.68 -6.92 8.73
N LYS A 196 53.94 -7.27 9.01
CA LYS A 196 54.31 -8.03 10.22
C LYS A 196 53.86 -7.16 11.41
N ASN A 197 52.88 -7.65 12.15
CA ASN A 197 52.71 -7.28 13.55
C ASN A 197 53.54 -8.26 14.39
#